data_AF-A0A0E9LR15-F1
#
_entry.id   AF-A0A0E9LR15-F1
#
_cell.length_a   1.000
_cell.length_b   1.000
_cell.length_c   1.000
_cell.angle_alpha   90.00
_cell.angle_beta   90.00
_cell.angle_gamma   90.00
#
_symmetry.space_group_name_H-M   'P 1'
#
loop_
_entity.id
_entity.type
_entity.pdbx_description
1 polymer ?
#
loop_
_entity_poly.entity_id
_entity_poly.type
_entity_poly.pdbx_seq_one_letter_code
_entity_poly.pdbx_strand_id
1 'polypeptide(L)' 'MNQVSERAGISRPTLSSLEKGNPAVSLGIVLQVLLVLGLEKDILLLAADDILGRKIQDADLMVKERGPKKNKK' A
#
# COMPACT_ATOMS: atom_id res chain seq x y z
N MET A 1 -19.15 -9.85 4.32
CA MET A 1 -18.26 -9.00 3.50
C MET A 1 -18.83 -7.63 3.16
N ASN A 2 -20.15 -7.46 2.93
CA ASN A 2 -20.73 -6.13 2.60
C ASN A 2 -20.40 -5.04 3.61
N GLN A 3 -20.55 -5.34 4.90
CA GLN A 3 -20.25 -4.39 5.98
C GLN A 3 -18.78 -3.97 6.02
N VAL A 4 -17.85 -4.80 5.56
CA VAL A 4 -16.41 -4.45 5.51
C VAL A 4 -16.15 -3.56 4.32
N SER A 5 -16.68 -3.90 3.14
CA SER A 5 -16.55 -3.07 1.93
C SER A 5 -17.20 -1.69 2.11
N GLU A 6 -18.36 -1.62 2.79
CA GLU A 6 -19.04 -0.36 3.10
C GLU A 6 -18.23 0.50 4.07
N ARG A 7 -17.76 -0.07 5.18
CA ARG A 7 -16.92 0.64 6.16
C ARG A 7 -15.58 1.08 5.56
N ALA A 8 -15.01 0.27 4.66
CA ALA A 8 -13.77 0.59 3.95
C ALA A 8 -14.00 1.53 2.75
N GLY A 9 -15.24 1.88 2.39
CA GLY A 9 -15.54 2.78 1.27
C GLY A 9 -15.12 2.24 -0.10
N ILE A 10 -15.11 0.91 -0.29
CA ILE A 10 -14.72 0.25 -1.54
C ILE A 10 -15.83 -0.63 -2.09
N SER A 11 -15.75 -0.95 -3.39
CA SER A 11 -16.71 -1.86 -4.02
C SER A 11 -16.48 -3.31 -3.56
N ARG A 12 -17.55 -4.12 -3.53
CA ARG A 12 -17.46 -5.56 -3.22
C ARG A 12 -16.50 -6.32 -4.16
N PRO A 13 -16.49 -6.08 -5.49
CA PRO A 13 -15.51 -6.69 -6.39
C PRO A 13 -14.06 -6.34 -6.03
N THR A 14 -13.80 -5.12 -5.55
CA THR A 14 -12.46 -4.70 -5.10
C THR A 14 -12.03 -5.50 -3.88
N LEU A 15 -12.92 -5.67 -2.88
CA LEU A 15 -12.64 -6.48 -1.70
C LEU A 15 -12.36 -7.94 -2.07
N SER A 16 -13.16 -8.53 -2.97
CA SER A 16 -12.93 -9.90 -3.46
C SER A 16 -11.61 -10.03 -4.25
N SER A 17 -11.23 -9.01 -5.01
CA SER A 17 -9.94 -9.00 -5.72
C SER A 17 -8.76 -8.93 -4.77
N LEU A 18 -8.89 -8.15 -3.68
CA LEU A 18 -7.90 -8.07 -2.61
C LEU A 18 -7.72 -9.42 -1.91
N GLU A 19 -8.82 -10.11 -1.57
CA GLU A 19 -8.79 -11.43 -0.93
C GLU A 19 -8.13 -12.51 -1.82
N LYS A 20 -8.27 -12.36 -3.14
CA LYS A 20 -7.60 -13.22 -4.12
C LYS A 20 -6.11 -12.87 -4.31
N GLY A 21 -5.61 -11.84 -3.64
CA GLY A 21 -4.21 -11.40 -3.76
C GLY A 21 -3.89 -10.73 -5.09
N ASN A 22 -4.87 -10.08 -5.74
CA ASN A 22 -4.64 -9.42 -7.02
C ASN A 22 -3.62 -8.26 -6.86
N PRO A 23 -2.46 -8.27 -7.57
CA PRO A 23 -1.43 -7.24 -7.45
C PRO A 23 -1.85 -5.87 -8.00
N ALA A 24 -2.95 -5.79 -8.75
CA ALA A 24 -3.50 -4.52 -9.23
C ALA A 24 -4.18 -3.70 -8.13
N VAL A 25 -4.45 -4.29 -6.96
CA VAL A 25 -5.05 -3.57 -5.83
C VAL A 25 -4.00 -2.68 -5.18
N SER A 26 -4.34 -1.41 -4.98
CA SER A 26 -3.42 -0.46 -4.37
C SER A 26 -3.16 -0.79 -2.90
N LEU A 27 -1.94 -0.50 -2.43
CA LEU A 27 -1.57 -0.68 -1.03
C LEU A 27 -2.47 0.14 -0.08
N GLY A 28 -2.96 1.30 -0.52
CA GLY A 28 -3.89 2.12 0.25
C GLY A 28 -5.22 1.40 0.55
N ILE A 29 -5.76 0.66 -0.42
CA ILE A 29 -6.98 -0.14 -0.22
C ILE A 29 -6.73 -1.25 0.79
N VAL A 30 -5.55 -1.90 0.73
CA VAL A 30 -5.16 -2.93 1.70
C VAL A 30 -5.13 -2.36 3.12
N LEU A 31 -4.47 -1.23 3.31
CA LEU A 31 -4.40 -0.56 4.62
C LEU A 31 -5.78 -0.12 5.12
N GLN A 32 -6.64 0.37 4.24
CA GLN A 32 -7.99 0.82 4.60
C GLN A 32 -8.88 -0.36 5.06
N VAL A 33 -8.76 -1.52 4.42
CA VAL A 33 -9.43 -2.74 4.87
C VAL A 33 -8.88 -3.21 6.21
N LEU A 34 -7.56 -3.22 6.40
CA LEU A 34 -6.93 -3.59 7.68
C LEU A 34 -7.39 -2.67 8.82
N LEU A 35 -7.47 -1.36 8.58
CA LEU A 35 -7.94 -0.37 9.55
C LEU A 35 -9.38 -0.65 10.03
N VAL A 36 -10.28 -0.97 9.10
CA VAL A 36 -11.68 -1.30 9.43
C VAL A 36 -11.81 -2.61 10.21
N LEU A 37 -10.84 -3.50 10.06
CA LEU A 37 -10.74 -4.76 10.80
C LEU A 37 -9.99 -4.61 12.14
N GLY A 38 -9.35 -3.47 12.42
CA GLY A 38 -8.52 -3.25 13.60
C GLY A 38 -7.17 -3.97 13.56
N LEU A 39 -6.68 -4.28 12.35
CA LEU A 39 -5.44 -5.02 12.08
C LEU A 39 -4.35 -4.12 11.46
N GLU A 40 -4.50 -2.80 11.54
CA GLU A 40 -3.56 -1.86 10.93
C GLU A 40 -2.13 -1.98 11.48
N LYS A 41 -1.99 -2.45 12.73
CA LYS A 41 -0.69 -2.63 13.38
C LYS A 41 0.06 -3.85 12.86
N ASP A 42 -0.63 -4.82 12.28
CA ASP A 42 0.00 -6.03 11.75
C ASP A 42 0.93 -5.73 10.56
N ILE A 43 0.73 -4.58 9.88
CA ILE A 43 1.65 -4.11 8.87
C ILE A 43 3.07 -3.88 9.42
N LEU A 44 3.19 -3.60 10.72
CA LEU A 44 4.48 -3.40 11.38
C LEU A 44 5.27 -4.71 11.49
N LEU A 45 4.58 -5.86 11.54
CA LEU A 45 5.24 -7.16 11.51
C LEU A 45 5.95 -7.37 10.18
N LEU A 46 5.29 -7.03 9.07
CA LEU A 46 5.89 -7.08 7.74
C LEU A 46 7.04 -6.07 7.60
N ALA A 47 6.88 -4.86 8.15
CA ALA A 47 7.92 -3.83 8.10
C ALA A 47 9.15 -4.17 8.94
N ALA A 48 9.01 -4.94 10.02
CA ALA A 48 10.12 -5.35 10.87
C ALA A 48 11.14 -6.25 10.14
N ASP A 49 10.68 -7.04 9.17
CA ASP A 49 11.53 -7.94 8.39
C ASP A 49 12.31 -7.21 7.28
N ASP A 50 12.00 -5.95 6.96
CA ASP A 50 12.67 -5.17 5.90
C ASP A 50 13.91 -4.41 6.40
N ILE A 51 14.89 -5.15 6.91
CA ILE A 51 16.16 -4.60 7.42
C ILE A 51 16.90 -3.81 6.33
N LEU A 52 16.87 -4.29 5.08
CA LEU A 52 17.55 -3.65 3.96
C LEU A 52 16.87 -2.32 3.58
N GLY A 53 15.54 -2.30 3.46
CA GLY A 53 14.79 -1.08 3.15
C GLY A 53 15.02 0.01 4.18
N ARG A 54 15.09 -0.35 5.48
CA ARG A 54 15.46 0.59 6.55
C ARG A 54 16.86 1.17 6.37
N LYS A 55 17.87 0.32 6.11
CA LYS A 55 19.24 0.79 5.84
C LYS A 55 19.32 1.74 4.65
N ILE A 56 18.54 1.48 3.60
CA ILE A 56 18.49 2.36 2.41
C ILE A 56 17.83 3.70 2.75
N GLN A 57 16.76 3.70 3.53
CA GLN A 57 16.09 4.92 3.99
C GLN A 57 17.01 5.75 4.90
N ASP A 58 17.73 5.09 5.81
CA ASP A 58 18.63 5.74 6.77
C ASP A 58 19.93 6.25 6.10
N ALA A 59 20.26 5.77 4.91
CA ALA A 59 21.50 6.11 4.20
C ALA A 59 21.50 7.53 3.56
N ASP A 60 20.45 8.34 3.79
CA ASP A 60 20.27 9.72 3.28
C ASP A 60 20.78 9.89 1.84
N LEU A 61 20.39 8.94 0.98
CA LEU A 61 20.89 8.86 -0.38
C LEU A 61 20.45 10.09 -1.15
N MET A 62 21.38 10.76 -1.84
CA MET A 62 21.05 11.84 -2.76
C MET A 62 20.10 11.33 -3.84
N VAL A 63 18.81 11.64 -3.72
CA VAL A 63 17.81 11.33 -4.75
C VAL A 63 18.10 12.23 -5.95
N LYS A 64 18.39 11.63 -7.10
CA LYS A 64 18.58 12.38 -8.34
C LYS A 64 17.34 13.21 -8.64
N GLU A 65 17.53 14.48 -8.99
CA GLU A 65 16.43 15.34 -9.39
C GLU A 65 15.66 14.72 -10.56
N ARG A 66 14.34 14.83 -10.48
CA ARG A 66 13.45 14.33 -11.53
C ARG A 66 13.82 15.02 -12.85
N GLY A 67 14.17 14.23 -13.86
CA GLY A 67 14.49 14.75 -15.19
C GLY A 67 13.35 15.61 -15.76
N PRO A 68 13.67 16.66 -16.53
CA PRO A 68 12.67 17.58 -17.07
C PRO A 68 11.65 16.86 -17.97
N LYS A 69 10.38 17.23 -17.86
CA LYS A 69 9.31 16.65 -18.68
C LYS A 69 9.54 17.04 -20.14
N LYS A 70 9.86 16.07 -21.02
CA LYS A 70 9.87 16.30 -22.47
C LYS A 70 8.45 16.67 -22.92
N ASN A 71 8.25 17.93 -23.32
CA ASN A 71 7.07 18.29 -24.10
C ASN A 71 7.20 17.62 -25.47
N LYS A 72 6.26 16.73 -25.81
CA LYS A 72 6.08 16.27 -27.17
C LYS A 72 5.57 17.48 -27.98
N LYS A 73 6.37 17.95 -28.93
CA LYS A 73 5.89 18.76 -30.06
C LYS A 73 5.18 17.85 -31.05
#